data_AF-W4HBA3-F1
#
_entry.id   AF-W4HBA3-F1
#
_cell.length_a   1.000
_cell.length_b   1.000
_cell.length_c   1.000
_cell.angle_alpha   90.00
_cell.angle_beta   90.00
_cell.angle_gamma   90.00
#
_symmetry.space_group_name_H-M   'P 1'
#
loop_
_entity.id
_entity.type
_entity.pdbx_description
1 polymer ?
#
loop_
_entity_poly.entity_id
_entity_poly.type
_entity_poly.pdbx_seq_one_letter_code
_entity_poly.pdbx_strand_id
1 'polypeptide(L)'
;MNTYMAPSMPKESQELIDDIASSVALAAQLDRAKRHSTGSNATDRRREQCRVSQRSFRERKKKEHEGIETTVQSLEEEVQRLEVQKAQLVRCVPLSTILVHQPDFDGGVPTKLVRKYISVFKSGYIPSKRRMSERQEKFIRAIAHEHINYNGSIGVHSILANWERYTNSFASVNMEALSCDVMKTDDGAIVRGVTKSTLKMNRQSINLFFPNCPDCLKPSLVRTIHPTNDRTNDTNLVSRLDKILS
;
A
#
# COMPACT_ATOMS: atom_id res chain seq x y z
N MET A 1 -20.50 36.54 111.00
CA MET A 1 -19.52 36.34 109.91
C MET A 1 -18.42 35.44 110.43
N ASN A 2 -18.52 34.13 110.21
CA ASN A 2 -17.46 33.18 110.52
C ASN A 2 -16.98 32.58 109.20
N THR A 3 -15.81 33.01 108.77
CA THR A 3 -15.10 32.49 107.60
C THR A 3 -14.58 31.10 107.96
N TYR A 4 -15.20 30.05 107.43
CA TYR A 4 -14.67 28.69 107.55
C TYR A 4 -13.34 28.61 106.79
N MET A 5 -12.22 28.59 107.52
CA MET A 5 -10.93 28.20 106.97
C MET A 5 -10.90 26.68 106.80
N ALA A 6 -10.73 26.23 105.55
CA ALA A 6 -10.55 24.82 105.25
C ALA A 6 -9.28 24.28 105.95
N PRO A 7 -9.27 23.01 106.40
CA PRO A 7 -8.07 22.40 106.98
C PRO A 7 -6.98 22.31 105.90
N SER A 8 -5.79 22.85 106.21
CA SER A 8 -4.61 22.74 105.36
C SER A 8 -4.18 21.28 105.26
N MET A 9 -4.12 20.75 104.04
CA MET A 9 -3.62 19.42 103.73
C MET A 9 -2.17 19.21 104.24
N PRO A 10 -1.80 18.01 104.72
CA PRO A 10 -0.42 17.66 105.06
C PRO A 10 0.49 17.70 103.82
N LYS A 11 1.70 18.25 103.96
CA LYS A 11 2.67 18.41 102.85
C LYS A 11 3.03 17.09 102.16
N GLU A 12 3.15 16.00 102.91
CA GLU A 12 3.42 14.66 102.36
C GLU A 12 2.27 14.15 101.47
N SER A 13 1.02 14.48 101.79
CA SER A 13 -0.13 14.14 100.97
C SER A 13 -0.19 14.95 99.68
N GLN A 14 0.33 16.20 99.71
CA GLN A 14 0.42 17.06 98.54
C GLN A 14 1.52 16.58 97.58
N GLU A 15 2.70 16.21 98.09
CA GLU A 15 3.78 15.62 97.28
C GLU A 15 3.35 14.32 96.61
N LEU A 16 2.61 13.45 97.31
CA LEU A 16 2.07 12.21 96.75
C LEU A 16 1.08 12.47 95.60
N ILE A 17 0.25 13.51 95.71
CA ILE A 17 -0.68 13.92 94.65
C ILE A 17 0.09 14.46 93.44
N ASP A 18 1.12 15.26 93.67
CA ASP A 18 1.94 15.85 92.60
C ASP A 18 2.75 14.77 91.85
N ASP A 19 3.29 13.77 92.56
CA ASP A 19 3.97 12.62 91.95
C ASP A 19 3.01 11.74 91.14
N ILE A 20 1.81 11.48 91.66
CA ILE A 20 0.77 10.75 90.91
C ILE A 20 0.39 11.54 89.66
N ALA A 21 0.18 12.86 89.77
CA ALA A 21 -0.14 13.73 88.64
C ALA A 21 0.98 13.74 87.59
N SER A 22 2.24 13.76 88.02
CA SER A 22 3.42 13.67 87.15
C SER A 22 3.50 12.33 86.42
N SER A 23 3.23 11.21 87.13
CA SER A 23 3.19 9.88 86.52
C SER A 23 2.08 9.73 85.48
N VAL A 24 0.90 10.31 85.74
CA VAL A 24 -0.24 10.32 84.82
C VAL A 24 0.07 11.18 83.59
N ALA A 25 0.74 12.32 83.78
CA ALA A 25 1.20 13.15 82.67
C ALA A 25 2.24 12.42 81.80
N LEU A 26 3.18 11.70 82.41
CA LEU A 26 4.19 10.91 81.71
C LEU A 26 3.56 9.74 80.93
N ALA A 27 2.60 9.05 81.54
CA ALA A 27 1.83 7.99 80.89
C ALA A 27 1.04 8.53 79.67
N ALA A 28 0.40 9.68 79.81
CA ALA A 28 -0.32 10.34 78.71
C ALA A 28 0.61 10.76 77.56
N GLN A 29 1.82 11.23 77.87
CA GLN A 29 2.83 11.56 76.86
C GLN A 29 3.34 10.32 76.10
N LEU A 30 3.60 9.22 76.82
CA LEU A 30 4.00 7.94 76.23
C LEU A 30 2.92 7.38 75.30
N ASP A 31 1.66 7.49 75.70
CA ASP A 31 0.53 7.01 74.91
C ASP A 31 0.34 7.86 73.64
N ARG A 32 0.54 9.18 73.74
CA ARG A 32 0.51 10.10 72.60
C ARG A 32 1.66 9.82 71.62
N ALA A 33 2.86 9.56 72.14
CA ALA A 33 4.04 9.20 71.33
C ALA A 33 3.86 7.85 70.63
N LYS A 34 3.29 6.84 71.31
CA LYS A 34 2.96 5.54 70.71
C LYS A 34 1.94 5.69 69.58
N ARG A 35 0.86 6.47 69.78
CA ARG A 35 -0.16 6.71 68.74
C ARG A 35 0.39 7.48 67.52
N HIS A 36 1.30 8.43 67.74
CA HIS A 36 1.96 9.15 66.65
C HIS A 36 2.92 8.25 65.86
N SER A 37 3.70 7.40 66.56
CA SER A 37 4.61 6.43 65.95
C SER A 37 3.87 5.34 65.16
N THR A 38 2.78 4.78 65.70
CA THR A 38 1.96 3.80 64.97
C THR A 38 1.23 4.42 63.79
N GLY A 39 0.75 5.66 63.91
CA GLY A 39 0.20 6.44 62.81
C GLY A 39 1.20 6.70 61.67
N SER A 40 2.43 7.12 62.01
CA SER A 40 3.51 7.34 61.04
C SER A 40 3.89 6.05 60.30
N ASN A 41 4.05 4.94 61.03
CA ASN A 41 4.36 3.64 60.45
C ASN A 41 3.24 3.11 59.54
N ALA A 42 1.97 3.37 59.89
CA ALA A 42 0.83 3.01 59.06
C ALA A 42 0.78 3.84 57.75
N THR A 43 1.10 5.13 57.82
CA THR A 43 1.19 5.99 56.63
C THR A 43 2.34 5.62 55.71
N ASP A 44 3.50 5.25 56.26
CA ASP A 44 4.65 4.81 55.47
C ASP A 44 4.42 3.46 54.80
N ARG A 45 3.81 2.50 55.51
CA ARG A 45 3.33 1.24 54.90
C ARG A 45 2.38 1.49 53.74
N ARG A 46 1.44 2.42 53.89
CA ARG A 46 0.46 2.74 52.84
C ARG A 46 1.12 3.41 51.64
N ARG A 47 2.11 4.29 51.86
CA ARG A 47 2.91 4.88 50.77
C ARG A 47 3.67 3.82 50.00
N GLU A 48 4.34 2.90 50.70
CA GLU A 48 5.11 1.84 50.05
C GLU A 48 4.20 0.87 49.27
N GLN A 49 3.04 0.50 49.83
CA GLN A 49 2.03 -0.28 49.10
C GLN A 49 1.51 0.43 47.86
N CYS A 50 1.26 1.75 47.93
CA CYS A 50 0.84 2.54 46.77
C CYS A 50 1.93 2.58 45.69
N ARG A 51 3.21 2.72 46.11
CA ARG A 51 4.37 2.74 45.21
C ARG A 51 4.53 1.40 44.49
N VAL A 52 4.47 0.29 45.23
CA VAL A 52 4.53 -1.07 44.66
C VAL A 52 3.36 -1.31 43.71
N SER A 53 2.13 -0.97 44.13
CA SER A 53 0.94 -1.17 43.31
C SER A 53 0.97 -0.33 42.02
N GLN A 54 1.44 0.93 42.09
CA GLN A 54 1.63 1.78 40.91
C GLN A 54 2.72 1.22 39.98
N ARG A 55 3.84 0.73 40.52
CA ARG A 55 4.89 0.09 39.70
C ARG A 55 4.34 -1.15 38.99
N SER A 56 3.68 -2.05 39.72
CA SER A 56 3.09 -3.26 39.16
C SER A 56 1.98 -2.97 38.15
N PHE A 57 1.18 -1.92 38.36
CA PHE A 57 0.19 -1.47 37.38
C PHE A 57 0.85 -0.98 36.08
N ARG A 58 1.90 -0.15 36.20
CA ARG A 58 2.67 0.34 35.04
C ARG A 58 3.35 -0.80 34.29
N GLU A 59 3.95 -1.75 34.99
CA GLU A 59 4.56 -2.93 34.39
C GLU A 59 3.51 -3.80 33.67
N ARG A 60 2.34 -4.02 34.28
CA ARG A 60 1.25 -4.76 33.63
C ARG A 60 0.77 -4.05 32.36
N LYS A 61 0.59 -2.73 32.42
CA LYS A 61 0.19 -1.92 31.25
C LYS A 61 1.25 -1.92 30.16
N LYS A 62 2.53 -1.84 30.52
CA LYS A 62 3.65 -1.94 29.58
C LYS A 62 3.67 -3.31 28.90
N LYS A 63 3.56 -4.39 29.67
CA LYS A 63 3.52 -5.77 29.13
C LYS A 63 2.30 -6.03 28.24
N GLU A 64 1.15 -5.48 28.61
CA GLU A 64 -0.06 -5.53 27.79
C GLU A 64 0.17 -4.81 26.45
N HIS A 65 0.77 -3.63 26.48
CA HIS A 65 1.09 -2.86 25.28
C HIS A 65 2.10 -3.58 24.38
N GLU A 66 3.21 -4.08 24.94
CA GLU A 66 4.21 -4.88 24.22
C GLU A 66 3.58 -6.13 23.60
N GLY A 67 2.64 -6.77 24.31
CA GLY A 67 1.89 -7.91 23.81
C GLY A 67 0.99 -7.56 22.62
N ILE A 68 0.32 -6.39 22.68
CA ILE A 68 -0.47 -5.88 21.55
C ILE A 68 0.43 -5.58 20.36
N GLU A 69 1.55 -4.86 20.55
CA GLU A 69 2.50 -4.54 19.48
C GLU A 69 3.03 -5.81 18.80
N THR A 70 3.41 -6.81 19.59
CA THR A 70 3.88 -8.11 19.06
C THR A 70 2.78 -8.80 18.25
N THR A 71 1.53 -8.74 18.72
CA THR A 71 0.38 -9.35 18.02
C THR A 71 0.10 -8.63 16.70
N VAL A 72 0.13 -7.30 16.70
CA VAL A 72 -0.04 -6.48 15.49
C VAL A 72 1.03 -6.82 14.47
N GLN A 73 2.30 -6.84 14.88
CA GLN A 73 3.40 -7.20 14.00
C GLN A 73 3.21 -8.61 13.41
N SER A 74 2.87 -9.60 14.24
CA SER A 74 2.61 -10.97 13.77
C SER A 74 1.46 -11.04 12.76
N LEU A 75 0.39 -10.26 12.96
CA LEU A 75 -0.74 -10.21 12.04
C LEU A 75 -0.38 -9.52 10.72
N GLU A 76 0.41 -8.45 10.76
CA GLU A 76 0.90 -7.77 9.56
C GLU A 76 1.77 -8.70 8.71
N GLU A 77 2.68 -9.44 9.33
CA GLU A 77 3.51 -10.46 8.67
C GLU A 77 2.65 -11.58 8.06
N GLU A 78 1.60 -12.02 8.77
CA GLU A 78 0.67 -13.04 8.28
C GLU A 78 -0.18 -12.55 7.11
N VAL A 79 -0.70 -11.31 7.17
CA VAL A 79 -1.43 -10.69 6.05
C VAL A 79 -0.53 -10.59 4.83
N GLN A 80 0.72 -10.14 5.00
CA GLN A 80 1.67 -10.05 3.91
C GLN A 80 1.94 -11.42 3.28
N ARG A 81 2.15 -12.45 4.11
CA ARG A 81 2.34 -13.84 3.66
C ARG A 81 1.12 -14.36 2.89
N LEU A 82 -0.09 -14.12 3.41
CA LEU A 82 -1.34 -14.54 2.78
C LEU A 82 -1.59 -13.83 1.45
N GLU A 83 -1.29 -12.53 1.34
CA GLU A 83 -1.40 -11.81 0.06
C GLU A 83 -0.41 -12.34 -0.98
N VAL A 84 0.81 -12.69 -0.58
CA VAL A 84 1.78 -13.37 -1.47
C VAL A 84 1.25 -14.74 -1.91
N GLN A 85 0.74 -15.54 -0.99
CA GLN A 85 0.22 -16.87 -1.30
C GLN A 85 -1.02 -16.81 -2.21
N LYS A 86 -1.93 -15.87 -1.96
CA LYS A 86 -3.07 -15.59 -2.82
C LYS A 86 -2.63 -15.16 -4.22
N ALA A 87 -1.65 -14.25 -4.32
CA ALA A 87 -1.12 -13.83 -5.61
C ALA A 87 -0.48 -15.00 -6.38
N GLN A 88 0.20 -15.93 -5.70
CA GLN A 88 0.72 -17.16 -6.30
C GLN A 88 -0.40 -18.09 -6.77
N LEU A 89 -1.39 -18.36 -5.91
CA LEU A 89 -2.51 -19.24 -6.24
C LEU A 89 -3.29 -18.72 -7.45
N VAL A 90 -3.56 -17.41 -7.51
CA VAL A 90 -4.26 -16.77 -8.64
C VAL A 90 -3.51 -16.96 -9.96
N ARG A 91 -2.16 -16.98 -9.95
CA ARG A 91 -1.35 -17.24 -11.14
C ARG A 91 -1.39 -18.71 -11.56
N CYS A 92 -1.46 -19.62 -10.59
CA CYS A 92 -1.44 -21.05 -10.86
C CYS A 92 -2.80 -21.62 -11.28
N VAL A 93 -3.90 -20.86 -11.27
CA VAL A 93 -5.19 -21.36 -11.75
C VAL A 93 -5.18 -21.40 -13.28
N PRO A 94 -5.33 -22.59 -13.90
CA PRO A 94 -5.40 -22.69 -15.35
C PRO A 94 -6.63 -21.96 -15.89
N LEU A 95 -6.48 -21.27 -17.02
CA LEU A 95 -7.60 -20.59 -17.69
C LEU A 95 -8.78 -21.55 -17.95
N SER A 96 -8.51 -22.82 -18.28
CA SER A 96 -9.55 -23.84 -18.47
C SER A 96 -10.43 -24.02 -17.24
N THR A 97 -9.85 -24.00 -16.04
CA THR A 97 -10.59 -24.06 -14.77
C THR A 97 -11.45 -22.82 -14.55
N ILE A 98 -10.94 -21.63 -14.90
CA ILE A 98 -11.70 -20.38 -14.82
C ILE A 98 -12.91 -20.43 -15.76
N LEU A 99 -12.72 -20.87 -17.00
CA LEU A 99 -13.79 -20.91 -18.02
C LEU A 99 -14.90 -21.92 -17.70
N VAL A 100 -14.62 -22.97 -16.92
CA VAL A 100 -15.66 -23.91 -16.43
C VAL A 100 -16.63 -23.21 -15.49
N HIS A 101 -16.12 -22.36 -14.58
CA HIS A 101 -16.94 -21.67 -13.58
C HIS A 101 -17.45 -20.31 -14.07
N GLN A 102 -16.75 -19.69 -15.03
CA GLN A 102 -17.08 -18.40 -15.61
C GLN A 102 -16.86 -18.44 -17.13
N PRO A 103 -17.81 -19.00 -17.90
CA PRO A 103 -17.70 -19.10 -19.36
C PRO A 103 -17.54 -17.74 -20.06
N ASP A 104 -18.16 -16.69 -19.50
CA ASP A 104 -18.13 -15.31 -20.01
C ASP A 104 -16.92 -14.50 -19.47
N PHE A 105 -15.87 -15.17 -18.99
CA PHE A 105 -14.68 -14.49 -18.47
C PHE A 105 -13.99 -13.69 -19.58
N ASP A 106 -14.05 -12.37 -19.48
CA ASP A 106 -13.49 -11.43 -20.48
C ASP A 106 -11.97 -11.26 -20.38
N GLY A 107 -11.29 -12.07 -19.55
CA GLY A 107 -9.87 -11.99 -19.30
C GLY A 107 -9.46 -10.94 -18.25
N GLY A 108 -10.41 -10.27 -17.59
CA GLY A 108 -10.16 -9.48 -16.39
C GLY A 108 -9.25 -8.26 -16.59
N VAL A 109 -8.39 -7.98 -15.59
CA VAL A 109 -7.48 -6.82 -15.59
C VAL A 109 -6.52 -6.80 -16.79
N PRO A 110 -5.85 -7.92 -17.15
CA PRO A 110 -4.97 -7.97 -18.32
C PRO A 110 -5.63 -7.52 -19.62
N THR A 111 -6.82 -8.03 -19.94
CA THR A 111 -7.55 -7.64 -21.15
C THR A 111 -7.92 -6.17 -21.13
N LYS A 112 -8.37 -5.65 -19.97
CA LYS A 112 -8.72 -4.23 -19.81
C LYS A 112 -7.51 -3.33 -20.03
N LEU A 113 -6.33 -3.73 -19.57
CA LEU A 113 -5.07 -3.01 -19.82
C LEU A 113 -4.72 -2.97 -21.30
N VAL A 114 -4.83 -4.09 -22.02
CA VAL A 114 -4.56 -4.14 -23.47
C VAL A 114 -5.56 -3.28 -24.26
N ARG A 115 -6.87 -3.37 -23.96
CA ARG A 115 -7.87 -2.49 -24.58
C ARG A 115 -7.58 -1.02 -24.30
N LYS A 116 -7.12 -0.70 -23.08
CA LYS A 116 -6.74 0.66 -22.72
C LYS A 116 -5.49 1.12 -23.47
N TYR A 117 -4.48 0.27 -23.62
CA TYR A 117 -3.30 0.55 -24.43
C TYR A 117 -3.69 0.90 -25.86
N ILE A 118 -4.53 0.07 -26.49
CA ILE A 118 -5.02 0.31 -27.86
C ILE A 118 -5.75 1.66 -27.94
N SER A 119 -6.61 1.96 -26.97
CA SER A 119 -7.34 3.24 -26.90
C SER A 119 -6.41 4.44 -26.71
N VAL A 120 -5.38 4.32 -25.87
CA VAL A 120 -4.42 5.39 -25.55
C VAL A 120 -3.52 5.70 -26.74
N PHE A 121 -3.15 4.69 -27.53
CA PHE A 121 -2.30 4.83 -28.73
C PHE A 121 -3.11 4.81 -30.03
N LYS A 122 -4.44 4.94 -29.97
CA LYS A 122 -5.34 4.87 -31.15
C LYS A 122 -4.85 5.77 -32.28
N SER A 123 -4.41 6.99 -31.98
CA SER A 123 -3.94 7.97 -32.97
C SER A 123 -2.42 8.05 -33.14
N GLY A 124 -1.69 7.04 -32.66
CA GLY A 124 -0.23 7.05 -32.61
C GLY A 124 0.34 7.84 -31.43
N TYR A 125 1.63 8.19 -31.51
CA TYR A 125 2.36 8.93 -30.48
C TYR A 125 3.11 10.08 -31.14
N ILE A 126 2.86 11.30 -30.65
CA ILE A 126 3.46 12.53 -31.17
C ILE A 126 4.07 13.29 -29.99
N PRO A 127 5.40 13.25 -29.80
CA PRO A 127 6.07 13.89 -28.66
C PRO A 127 5.72 15.38 -28.50
N SER A 128 5.58 16.10 -29.61
CA SER A 128 5.26 17.53 -29.62
C SER A 128 3.86 17.85 -29.06
N LYS A 129 2.93 16.88 -29.01
CA LYS A 129 1.61 17.05 -28.38
C LYS A 129 1.69 16.78 -26.88
N ARG A 130 2.39 17.67 -26.15
CA ARG A 130 2.79 17.52 -24.74
C ARG A 130 1.75 16.85 -23.83
N ARG A 131 0.51 17.35 -23.79
CA ARG A 131 -0.55 16.80 -22.92
C ARG A 131 -0.92 15.34 -23.27
N MET A 132 -0.89 14.98 -24.55
CA MET A 132 -1.19 13.61 -24.98
C MET A 132 0.02 12.70 -24.78
N SER A 133 1.22 13.16 -25.15
CA SER A 133 2.45 12.38 -24.98
C SER A 133 2.73 12.07 -23.51
N GLU A 134 2.63 13.05 -22.61
CA GLU A 134 2.76 12.85 -21.16
C GLU A 134 1.76 11.80 -20.62
N ARG A 135 0.52 11.82 -21.11
CA ARG A 135 -0.50 10.83 -20.73
C ARG A 135 -0.13 9.42 -21.21
N GLN A 136 0.35 9.30 -22.44
CA GLN A 136 0.75 8.04 -23.05
C GLN A 136 1.98 7.46 -22.35
N GLU A 137 2.97 8.29 -22.05
CA GLU A 137 4.17 7.91 -21.30
C GLU A 137 3.87 7.49 -19.88
N LYS A 138 3.08 8.29 -19.14
CA LYS A 138 2.65 7.96 -17.78
C LYS A 138 1.89 6.64 -17.76
N PHE A 139 1.04 6.40 -18.76
CA PHE A 139 0.31 5.14 -18.88
C PHE A 139 1.26 3.96 -19.07
N ILE A 140 2.18 4.01 -20.05
CA ILE A 140 3.11 2.89 -20.28
C ILE A 140 4.02 2.64 -19.09
N ARG A 141 4.57 3.69 -18.48
CA ARG A 141 5.43 3.55 -17.28
C ARG A 141 4.71 2.92 -16.11
N ALA A 142 3.39 3.10 -16.00
CA ALA A 142 2.59 2.51 -14.95
C ALA A 142 2.26 1.02 -15.18
N ILE A 143 2.33 0.53 -16.42
CA ILE A 143 1.90 -0.83 -16.78
C ILE A 143 3.01 -1.74 -17.27
N ALA A 144 4.14 -1.17 -17.72
CA ALA A 144 5.25 -1.91 -18.29
C ALA A 144 6.39 -2.02 -17.28
N HIS A 145 7.01 -3.20 -17.24
CA HIS A 145 8.23 -3.42 -16.48
C HIS A 145 9.39 -2.56 -17.04
N GLU A 146 10.28 -2.07 -16.18
CA GLU A 146 11.39 -1.18 -16.56
C GLU A 146 12.26 -1.76 -17.68
N HIS A 147 12.51 -3.08 -17.61
CA HIS A 147 13.27 -3.85 -18.60
C HIS A 147 12.41 -4.64 -19.59
N ILE A 148 11.23 -4.15 -19.95
CA ILE A 148 10.36 -4.81 -20.94
C ILE A 148 11.11 -5.04 -22.26
N ASN A 149 11.08 -6.25 -22.81
CA ASN A 149 11.60 -6.51 -24.15
C ASN A 149 10.50 -6.25 -25.18
N TYR A 150 10.73 -5.30 -26.08
CA TYR A 150 9.82 -4.94 -27.16
C TYR A 150 10.57 -4.91 -28.50
N ASN A 151 10.19 -5.80 -29.42
CA ASN A 151 10.81 -5.96 -30.74
C ASN A 151 12.36 -6.06 -30.68
N GLY A 152 12.89 -6.78 -29.69
CA GLY A 152 14.34 -6.98 -29.50
C GLY A 152 15.07 -5.83 -28.80
N SER A 153 14.36 -4.75 -28.42
CA SER A 153 14.90 -3.62 -27.65
C SER A 153 14.38 -3.63 -26.21
N ILE A 154 15.14 -3.08 -25.27
CA ILE A 154 14.81 -3.15 -23.83
C ILE A 154 14.31 -1.79 -23.32
N GLY A 155 13.12 -1.77 -22.72
CA GLY A 155 12.58 -0.68 -21.94
C GLY A 155 11.45 0.10 -22.63
N VAL A 156 10.77 0.92 -21.84
CA VAL A 156 9.59 1.71 -22.25
C VAL A 156 9.86 2.58 -23.46
N HIS A 157 11.06 3.17 -23.55
CA HIS A 157 11.47 4.04 -24.64
C HIS A 157 11.37 3.36 -26.01
N SER A 158 11.59 2.04 -26.08
CA SER A 158 11.53 1.28 -27.33
C SER A 158 10.10 1.22 -27.89
N ILE A 159 9.09 1.14 -27.01
CA ILE A 159 7.68 1.16 -27.40
C ILE A 159 7.30 2.53 -27.96
N LEU A 160 7.69 3.59 -27.26
CA LEU A 160 7.40 4.98 -27.65
C LEU A 160 8.08 5.35 -28.98
N ALA A 161 9.36 4.99 -29.13
CA ALA A 161 10.09 5.19 -30.37
C ALA A 161 9.45 4.44 -31.55
N ASN A 162 8.87 3.26 -31.31
CA ASN A 162 8.15 2.54 -32.35
C ASN A 162 6.89 3.29 -32.81
N TRP A 163 6.09 3.79 -31.87
CA TRP A 163 4.92 4.60 -32.19
C TRP A 163 5.27 5.92 -32.86
N GLU A 164 6.36 6.56 -32.44
CA GLU A 164 6.88 7.76 -33.08
C GLU A 164 7.27 7.48 -34.53
N ARG A 165 7.96 6.36 -34.81
CA ARG A 165 8.30 5.96 -36.19
C ARG A 165 7.05 5.79 -37.05
N TYR A 166 6.00 5.13 -36.56
CA TYR A 166 4.74 5.02 -37.30
C TYR A 166 4.13 6.40 -37.57
N THR A 167 4.07 7.25 -36.55
CA THR A 167 3.42 8.56 -36.68
C THR A 167 4.22 9.54 -37.54
N ASN A 168 5.53 9.39 -37.63
CA ASN A 168 6.39 10.16 -38.53
C ASN A 168 6.41 9.61 -39.97
N SER A 169 6.12 8.32 -40.15
CA SER A 169 6.12 7.68 -41.46
C SER A 169 4.80 7.85 -42.21
N PHE A 170 3.68 8.03 -41.51
CA PHE A 170 2.33 8.11 -42.09
C PHE A 170 1.68 9.47 -41.78
N ALA A 171 0.86 9.99 -42.69
CA ALA A 171 0.10 11.22 -42.45
C ALA A 171 -0.98 11.06 -41.37
N SER A 172 -1.47 9.85 -41.17
CA SER A 172 -2.40 9.51 -40.10
C SER A 172 -2.22 8.05 -39.72
N VAL A 173 -2.36 7.78 -38.42
CA VAL A 173 -2.37 6.45 -37.83
C VAL A 173 -3.66 6.33 -37.04
N ASN A 174 -4.43 5.28 -37.28
CA ASN A 174 -5.59 4.92 -36.48
C ASN A 174 -5.53 3.43 -36.13
N MET A 175 -5.71 3.08 -34.87
CA MET A 175 -5.71 1.70 -34.39
C MET A 175 -6.98 1.40 -33.60
N GLU A 176 -7.61 0.27 -33.90
CA GLU A 176 -8.86 -0.16 -33.27
C GLU A 176 -8.76 -1.60 -32.77
N ALA A 177 -9.29 -1.87 -31.58
CA ALA A 177 -9.38 -3.22 -31.05
C ALA A 177 -10.56 -3.94 -31.69
N LEU A 178 -10.31 -5.10 -32.30
CA LEU A 178 -11.35 -6.00 -32.84
C LEU A 178 -11.72 -7.08 -31.82
N SER A 179 -10.72 -7.75 -31.24
CA SER A 179 -10.90 -8.69 -30.13
C SER A 179 -9.71 -8.60 -29.18
N CYS A 180 -9.93 -8.96 -27.91
CA CYS A 180 -8.88 -9.10 -26.92
C CYS A 180 -9.26 -10.26 -26.01
N ASP A 181 -8.47 -11.34 -26.06
CA ASP A 181 -8.78 -12.62 -25.43
C ASP A 181 -7.57 -13.09 -24.61
N VAL A 182 -7.78 -13.64 -23.41
CA VAL A 182 -6.70 -14.24 -22.61
C VAL A 182 -6.46 -15.67 -23.11
N MET A 183 -5.19 -16.02 -23.31
CA MET A 183 -4.78 -17.34 -23.83
C MET A 183 -4.11 -18.25 -22.81
N LYS A 184 -3.40 -17.70 -21.81
CA LYS A 184 -2.67 -18.48 -20.78
C LYS A 184 -2.57 -17.68 -19.49
N THR A 185 -2.56 -18.34 -18.34
CA THR A 185 -2.42 -17.72 -17.01
C THR A 185 -1.27 -18.28 -16.15
N ASP A 186 -0.75 -19.47 -16.45
CA ASP A 186 0.11 -20.25 -15.54
C ASP A 186 1.39 -19.52 -15.06
N ASP A 187 2.01 -18.70 -15.91
CA ASP A 187 3.22 -17.90 -15.59
C ASP A 187 2.96 -16.38 -15.71
N GLY A 188 1.69 -15.99 -15.77
CA GLY A 188 1.26 -14.66 -16.15
C GLY A 188 0.23 -14.68 -17.27
N ALA A 189 -0.60 -13.63 -17.32
CA ALA A 189 -1.66 -13.51 -18.30
C ALA A 189 -1.12 -13.13 -19.67
N ILE A 190 -1.27 -14.02 -20.65
CA ILE A 190 -1.03 -13.71 -22.05
C ILE A 190 -2.34 -13.27 -22.68
N VAL A 191 -2.38 -12.04 -23.19
CA VAL A 191 -3.54 -11.49 -23.91
C VAL A 191 -3.22 -11.43 -25.40
N ARG A 192 -4.08 -12.05 -26.21
CA ARG A 192 -4.08 -11.88 -27.66
C ARG A 192 -4.99 -10.71 -28.03
N GLY A 193 -4.39 -9.63 -28.51
CA GLY A 193 -5.13 -8.50 -29.08
C GLY A 193 -5.17 -8.60 -30.60
N VAL A 194 -6.36 -8.63 -31.20
CA VAL A 194 -6.55 -8.44 -32.64
C VAL A 194 -6.88 -6.97 -32.88
N THR A 195 -6.05 -6.29 -33.67
CA THR A 195 -6.23 -4.87 -33.98
C THR A 195 -6.37 -4.61 -35.46
N LYS A 196 -7.23 -3.66 -35.83
CA LYS A 196 -7.26 -3.06 -37.18
C LYS A 196 -6.46 -1.77 -37.16
N SER A 197 -5.40 -1.71 -37.97
CA SER A 197 -4.61 -0.49 -38.17
C SER A 197 -4.93 0.13 -39.52
N THR A 198 -5.30 1.41 -39.52
CA THR A 198 -5.52 2.21 -40.72
C THR A 198 -4.44 3.27 -40.80
N LEU A 199 -3.59 3.17 -41.82
CA LEU A 199 -2.44 4.04 -42.03
C LEU A 199 -2.65 4.85 -43.30
N LYS A 200 -2.61 6.18 -43.19
CA LYS A 200 -2.71 7.07 -44.36
C LYS A 200 -1.32 7.41 -44.85
N MET A 201 -0.96 6.90 -46.03
CA MET A 201 0.29 7.25 -46.68
C MET A 201 0.24 8.66 -47.27
N ASN A 202 1.37 9.35 -47.20
CA ASN A 202 1.64 10.56 -47.97
C ASN A 202 2.85 10.33 -48.89
N ARG A 203 3.27 11.38 -49.60
CA ARG A 203 4.43 11.29 -50.50
C ARG A 203 5.72 10.89 -49.76
N GLN A 204 5.90 11.35 -48.52
CA GLN A 204 7.03 10.97 -47.68
C GLN A 204 6.99 9.47 -47.34
N SER A 205 5.82 8.95 -46.96
CA SER A 205 5.61 7.51 -46.72
C SER A 205 6.02 6.69 -47.94
N ILE A 206 5.55 7.08 -49.13
CA ILE A 206 5.83 6.34 -50.38
C ILE A 206 7.32 6.37 -50.70
N ASN A 207 7.98 7.51 -50.57
CA ASN A 207 9.42 7.59 -50.79
C ASN A 207 10.21 6.77 -49.77
N LEU A 208 9.72 6.63 -48.54
CA LEU A 208 10.36 5.85 -47.48
C LEU A 208 10.22 4.34 -47.73
N PHE A 209 9.01 3.86 -48.04
CA PHE A 209 8.73 2.43 -48.19
C PHE A 209 8.98 1.91 -49.61
N PHE A 210 8.87 2.76 -50.62
CA PHE A 210 9.04 2.42 -52.04
C PHE A 210 10.01 3.40 -52.70
N PRO A 211 11.29 3.42 -52.28
CA PRO A 211 12.27 4.38 -52.78
C PRO A 211 12.46 4.32 -54.30
N ASN A 212 12.28 3.14 -54.88
CA ASN A 212 12.43 2.89 -56.33
C ASN A 212 11.12 3.04 -57.11
N CYS A 213 10.04 3.54 -56.50
CA CYS A 213 8.77 3.75 -57.20
C CYS A 213 8.91 4.88 -58.25
N PRO A 214 8.53 4.65 -59.52
CA PRO A 214 8.54 5.69 -60.55
C PRO A 214 7.68 6.89 -60.15
N ASP A 215 8.16 8.11 -60.38
CA ASP A 215 7.46 9.34 -59.98
C ASP A 215 6.06 9.47 -60.59
N CYS A 216 5.83 8.90 -61.78
CA CYS A 216 4.52 8.88 -62.43
C CYS A 216 3.47 8.03 -61.68
N LEU A 217 3.89 7.05 -60.87
CA LEU A 217 2.99 6.17 -60.11
C LEU A 217 2.71 6.67 -58.69
N LYS A 218 3.56 7.53 -58.14
CA LYS A 218 3.44 8.06 -56.77
C LYS A 218 2.10 8.77 -56.51
N PRO A 219 1.56 9.62 -57.41
CA PRO A 219 0.26 10.28 -57.18
C PRO A 219 -0.91 9.28 -57.10
N SER A 220 -0.87 8.22 -57.90
CA SER A 220 -1.91 7.18 -57.92
C SER A 220 -1.92 6.38 -56.61
N LEU A 221 -0.74 6.07 -56.06
CA LEU A 221 -0.61 5.36 -54.78
C LEU A 221 -1.15 6.17 -53.59
N VAL A 222 -1.03 7.51 -53.61
CA VAL A 222 -1.63 8.36 -52.57
C VAL A 222 -3.17 8.38 -52.65
N ARG A 223 -3.73 8.25 -53.86
CA ARG A 223 -5.17 8.42 -54.11
C ARG A 223 -5.99 7.13 -53.91
N THR A 224 -5.38 5.95 -54.13
CA THR A 224 -6.12 4.67 -54.20
C THR A 224 -6.28 3.94 -52.86
N ILE A 225 -5.61 4.36 -51.78
CA ILE A 225 -5.69 3.68 -50.47
C ILE A 225 -6.94 4.14 -49.71
N HIS A 226 -8.12 3.79 -50.23
CA HIS A 226 -9.29 3.49 -49.41
C HIS A 226 -9.18 2.02 -48.97
N PRO A 227 -9.53 1.68 -47.72
CA PRO A 227 -9.00 0.51 -47.05
C PRO A 227 -9.45 -0.76 -47.77
N THR A 228 -8.53 -1.37 -48.52
CA THR A 228 -8.59 -2.79 -48.81
C THR A 228 -8.61 -3.52 -47.46
N ASN A 229 -9.54 -4.46 -47.33
CA ASN A 229 -9.64 -5.42 -46.24
C ASN A 229 -8.42 -6.36 -46.27
N ASP A 230 -7.23 -5.80 -46.18
CA ASP A 230 -6.02 -6.58 -46.15
C ASP A 230 -5.85 -7.07 -44.71
N ARG A 231 -6.22 -8.34 -44.53
CA ARG A 231 -5.89 -9.13 -43.35
C ARG A 231 -4.37 -9.30 -43.33
N THR A 232 -3.66 -8.23 -43.03
CA THR A 232 -2.26 -8.31 -42.63
C THR A 232 -2.28 -8.96 -41.25
N ASN A 233 -2.09 -10.27 -41.25
CA ASN A 233 -1.88 -11.11 -40.06
C ASN A 233 -0.57 -10.77 -39.32
N ASP A 234 0.05 -9.63 -39.62
CA ASP A 234 1.24 -9.13 -38.96
C ASP A 234 0.86 -8.35 -37.70
N THR A 235 0.25 -9.06 -36.77
CA THR A 235 0.49 -8.80 -35.35
C THR A 235 0.65 -10.15 -34.68
N ASN A 236 1.80 -10.77 -34.92
CA ASN A 236 2.51 -11.40 -33.81
C ASN A 236 2.87 -10.30 -32.79
N LEU A 237 1.86 -9.76 -32.11
CA LEU A 237 1.98 -9.38 -30.70
C LEU A 237 2.03 -10.67 -29.86
N VAL A 238 2.80 -11.66 -30.32
CA VAL A 238 3.48 -12.66 -29.52
C VAL A 238 4.78 -12.02 -29.03
N SER A 239 4.76 -10.73 -28.69
CA SER A 239 5.63 -10.24 -27.63
C SER A 239 4.99 -10.75 -26.34
N ARG A 240 5.34 -12.00 -26.03
CA ARG A 240 5.23 -12.63 -24.72
C ARG A 240 5.04 -11.57 -23.64
N LEU A 241 3.81 -11.42 -23.15
CA LEU A 241 3.48 -10.80 -21.87
C LEU A 241 4.00 -11.68 -20.71
N ASP A 242 5.07 -12.45 -20.93
CA ASP A 242 5.64 -13.42 -20.00
C ASP A 242 6.32 -12.75 -18.80
N LYS A 243 6.30 -11.42 -18.70
CA LYS A 243 6.91 -10.66 -17.59
C LYS A 243 6.19 -9.35 -17.22
N ILE A 244 4.87 -9.28 -17.36
CA ILE A 244 4.11 -8.13 -16.78
C ILE A 244 3.64 -8.40 -15.34
N LEU A 245 3.75 -9.65 -14.87
CA LEU A 245 3.52 -9.98 -13.46
C LEU A 245 4.52 -11.04 -13.00
N SER A 246 5.83 -10.76 -13.03
CA SER A 246 6.79 -11.48 -12.20
C SER A 246 7.83 -10.55 -11.64
#